data_AF-A0A2E8AAS3-F1
#
_entry.id   AF-A0A2E8AAS3-F1
#
_cell.length_a   1.000
_cell.length_b   1.000
_cell.length_c   1.000
_cell.angle_alpha   90.00
_cell.angle_beta   90.00
_cell.angle_gamma   90.00
#
_symmetry.space_group_name_H-M   'P 1'
#
loop_
_entity.id
_entity.type
_entity.pdbx_description
1 polymer ?
#
loop_
_entity_poly.entity_id
_entity_poly.type
_entity_poly.pdbx_seq_one_letter_code
_entity_poly.pdbx_strand_id
1 'polypeptide(L)'
;MKPALLIFSLWTTSIISEVESKPNFLIILADDCTYNDLPLYGGKNAKTPNIDSLAKEGLTFNRAYLSSSMCQPSRAELYSGLYPMSNGCAWNHSGCRPEVTGIPQAMGDLGYRVGLAGKTHIRPVDVFPFEKIEGFDQNCVRNPTRDHDLGPIRAFMEKKGQPFCLVVALTEPHVPWVMGDASRYPPAKLKLPSNLADTERTRQDFASYLAEITYMDGQVGEIIKTLDQVEKKEETLVLFSSEQGSQFPGCKWTTWDTGLHTALVARWPGVTAVGKRTDALVQYADILPTLLDIADSGQKNLDGSSFAGVLRGKEMEHRKYVYGMHNNFPEGPPYPTRTISDGAHRLILNLTPDEIYIEKHLMGLKGNAVLNNPYWATWVRDSWDNPVIYKLVKRYQRRPALSFYHTAEDPYEMNDLATEKKYKTKIREFKKELEMWMKEEGDPGVSLDTQRAHLGARQGNHLF
;
A
#
# COMPACT_ATOMS: atom_id res chain seq x y z
N MET A 1 -26.42 66.08 -49.06
CA MET A 1 -26.16 65.42 -47.76
C MET A 1 -27.12 64.25 -47.60
N LYS A 2 -26.63 63.01 -47.62
CA LYS A 2 -27.35 61.80 -47.20
C LYS A 2 -26.49 61.10 -46.15
N PRO A 3 -27.01 60.70 -44.97
CA PRO A 3 -26.19 60.04 -43.98
C PRO A 3 -26.04 58.56 -44.35
N ALA A 4 -24.82 58.05 -44.29
CA ALA A 4 -24.52 56.62 -44.41
C ALA A 4 -24.65 55.98 -43.03
N LEU A 5 -25.52 54.97 -42.92
CA LEU A 5 -25.69 54.15 -41.73
C LEU A 5 -24.59 53.07 -41.74
N LEU A 6 -23.63 53.13 -40.82
CA LEU A 6 -22.71 52.04 -40.54
C LEU A 6 -23.40 51.03 -39.63
N ILE A 7 -23.62 49.80 -40.13
CA ILE A 7 -24.08 48.67 -39.32
C ILE A 7 -22.83 47.95 -38.79
N PHE A 8 -22.58 48.07 -37.48
CA PHE A 8 -21.59 47.26 -36.78
C PHE A 8 -22.21 45.88 -36.47
N SER A 9 -21.75 44.86 -37.18
CA SER A 9 -22.04 43.45 -36.89
C SER A 9 -21.18 43.00 -35.72
N LEU A 10 -21.75 42.94 -34.51
CA LEU A 10 -21.14 42.28 -33.36
C LEU A 10 -21.15 40.76 -33.58
N TRP A 11 -19.99 40.19 -33.90
CA TRP A 11 -19.75 38.77 -33.79
C TRP A 11 -19.57 38.42 -32.31
N THR A 12 -20.60 37.85 -31.70
CA THR A 12 -20.50 37.23 -30.38
C THR A 12 -19.84 35.86 -30.55
N THR A 13 -18.53 35.80 -30.33
CA THR A 13 -17.86 34.51 -30.10
C THR A 13 -18.37 33.97 -28.78
N SER A 14 -19.33 33.04 -28.82
CA SER A 14 -19.62 32.16 -27.69
C SER A 14 -18.35 31.37 -27.39
N ILE A 15 -17.64 31.79 -26.35
CA ILE A 15 -16.67 30.94 -25.67
C ILE A 15 -17.51 29.83 -25.04
N ILE A 16 -17.59 28.68 -25.72
CA ILE A 16 -18.02 27.45 -25.08
C ILE A 16 -16.91 27.16 -24.08
N SER A 17 -17.16 27.50 -22.81
CA SER A 17 -16.41 26.94 -21.71
C SER A 17 -16.68 25.45 -21.77
N GLU A 18 -15.73 24.70 -22.33
CA GLU A 18 -15.68 23.26 -22.14
C GLU A 18 -15.57 23.08 -20.63
N VAL A 19 -16.67 22.67 -19.99
CA VAL A 19 -16.63 22.27 -18.58
C VAL A 19 -15.64 21.13 -18.56
N GLU A 20 -14.44 21.38 -18.03
CA GLU A 20 -13.41 20.35 -17.89
C GLU A 20 -14.05 19.21 -17.10
N SER A 21 -14.34 18.11 -17.79
CA SER A 21 -15.09 17.01 -17.19
C SER A 21 -14.22 16.39 -16.11
N LYS A 22 -14.70 16.38 -14.87
CA LYS A 22 -14.03 15.73 -13.75
C LYS A 22 -13.59 14.31 -14.15
N PRO A 23 -12.31 13.93 -13.99
CA PRO A 23 -11.83 12.62 -14.39
C PRO A 23 -12.45 11.52 -13.50
N ASN A 24 -12.42 10.28 -13.97
CA ASN A 24 -12.71 9.12 -13.12
C ASN A 24 -11.43 8.64 -12.43
N PHE A 25 -11.60 7.88 -11.35
CA PHE A 25 -10.51 7.24 -10.62
C PHE A 25 -10.73 5.73 -10.56
N LEU A 26 -9.70 4.98 -10.93
CA LEU A 26 -9.65 3.53 -10.76
C LEU A 26 -8.41 3.17 -9.93
N ILE A 27 -8.61 2.63 -8.74
CA ILE A 27 -7.55 2.19 -7.84
C ILE A 27 -7.57 0.66 -7.80
N ILE A 28 -6.50 0.02 -8.22
CA ILE A 28 -6.32 -1.42 -8.20
C ILE A 28 -5.31 -1.76 -7.12
N LEU A 29 -5.71 -2.53 -6.12
CA LEU A 29 -4.85 -2.95 -5.01
C LEU A 29 -4.64 -4.46 -5.08
N ALA A 30 -3.38 -4.90 -5.12
CA ALA A 30 -3.03 -6.26 -4.72
C ALA A 30 -3.05 -6.38 -3.19
N ASP A 31 -3.01 -7.59 -2.63
CA ASP A 31 -2.96 -7.83 -1.18
C ASP A 31 -1.72 -8.68 -0.84
N ASP A 32 -0.85 -8.18 0.04
CA ASP A 32 0.39 -8.86 0.45
C ASP A 32 1.40 -9.09 -0.71
N CYS A 33 1.52 -8.14 -1.64
CA CYS A 33 2.51 -8.19 -2.72
C CYS A 33 3.76 -7.37 -2.37
N THR A 34 4.88 -8.03 -2.06
CA THR A 34 6.17 -7.36 -1.87
C THR A 34 6.61 -6.68 -3.17
N TYR A 35 6.78 -5.35 -3.15
CA TYR A 35 7.01 -4.55 -4.35
C TYR A 35 8.21 -5.02 -5.19
N ASN A 36 9.31 -5.41 -4.54
CA ASN A 36 10.55 -5.82 -5.21
C ASN A 36 10.58 -7.30 -5.65
N ASP A 37 9.48 -8.03 -5.48
CA ASP A 37 9.25 -9.30 -6.18
C ASP A 37 8.67 -9.08 -7.59
N LEU A 38 8.14 -7.88 -7.88
CA LEU A 38 7.70 -7.49 -9.22
C LEU A 38 8.91 -7.19 -10.14
N PRO A 39 8.93 -7.69 -11.38
CA PRO A 39 9.95 -7.37 -12.39
C PRO A 39 10.21 -5.87 -12.58
N LEU A 40 9.15 -5.05 -12.54
CA LEU A 40 9.23 -3.59 -12.65
C LEU A 40 10.15 -2.92 -11.60
N TYR A 41 10.36 -3.59 -10.45
CA TYR A 41 11.23 -3.14 -9.36
C TYR A 41 12.46 -4.05 -9.18
N GLY A 42 12.81 -4.83 -10.21
CA GLY A 42 14.02 -5.66 -10.22
C GLY A 42 13.83 -7.09 -9.73
N GLY A 43 12.59 -7.48 -9.42
CA GLY A 43 12.21 -8.86 -9.09
C GLY A 43 12.71 -9.86 -10.12
N LYS A 44 13.22 -11.01 -9.64
CA LYS A 44 13.96 -11.96 -10.49
C LYS A 44 13.15 -13.16 -10.96
N ASN A 45 11.96 -13.36 -10.40
CA ASN A 45 11.22 -14.60 -10.58
C ASN A 45 9.83 -14.38 -11.19
N ALA A 46 9.00 -13.50 -10.61
CA ALA A 46 7.60 -13.32 -11.00
C ALA A 46 7.47 -12.84 -12.45
N LYS A 47 6.30 -13.07 -13.04
CA LYS A 47 5.95 -12.62 -14.40
C LYS A 47 4.69 -11.76 -14.33
N THR A 48 4.81 -10.50 -14.71
CA THR A 48 3.72 -9.50 -14.59
C THR A 48 3.58 -8.65 -15.87
N PRO A 49 3.31 -9.25 -17.03
CA PRO A 49 3.26 -8.52 -18.29
C PRO A 49 2.19 -7.41 -18.32
N ASN A 50 1.10 -7.52 -17.57
CA ASN A 50 0.03 -6.52 -17.58
C ASN A 50 0.41 -5.28 -16.75
N ILE A 51 0.98 -5.48 -15.56
CA ILE A 51 1.53 -4.38 -14.74
C ILE A 51 2.70 -3.72 -15.48
N ASP A 52 3.57 -4.50 -16.14
CA ASP A 52 4.66 -3.95 -16.96
C ASP A 52 4.11 -3.12 -18.14
N SER A 53 2.98 -3.52 -18.73
CA SER A 53 2.30 -2.75 -19.77
C SER A 53 1.70 -1.46 -19.22
N LEU A 54 1.03 -1.52 -18.06
CA LEU A 54 0.50 -0.34 -17.37
C LEU A 54 1.62 0.67 -17.07
N ALA A 55 2.78 0.19 -16.62
CA ALA A 55 3.95 1.03 -16.34
C ALA A 55 4.54 1.68 -17.61
N LYS A 56 4.52 1.00 -18.76
CA LYS A 56 4.94 1.58 -20.04
C LYS A 56 4.02 2.70 -20.51
N GLU A 57 2.74 2.65 -20.14
CA GLU A 57 1.73 3.67 -20.46
C GLU A 57 1.65 4.79 -19.42
N GLY A 58 2.31 4.65 -18.26
CA GLY A 58 2.16 5.54 -17.12
C GLY A 58 3.47 6.02 -16.49
N LEU A 59 3.34 6.58 -15.29
CA LEU A 59 4.41 7.02 -14.41
C LEU A 59 4.59 6.01 -13.27
N THR A 60 5.79 5.45 -13.13
CA THR A 60 6.13 4.56 -12.02
C THR A 60 6.80 5.32 -10.89
N PHE A 61 6.32 5.17 -9.66
CA PHE A 61 6.95 5.74 -8.47
C PHE A 61 7.99 4.76 -7.93
N ASN A 62 9.23 5.19 -7.79
CA ASN A 62 10.30 4.39 -7.18
C ASN A 62 10.18 4.30 -5.66
N ARG A 63 9.37 5.17 -5.05
CA ARG A 63 9.35 5.47 -3.63
C ARG A 63 7.92 5.76 -3.17
N ALA A 64 7.12 4.71 -3.02
CA ALA A 64 5.77 4.79 -2.48
C ALA A 64 5.67 3.92 -1.23
N TYR A 65 5.05 4.47 -0.19
CA TYR A 65 5.04 3.83 1.13
C TYR A 65 3.67 3.83 1.77
N LEU A 66 3.51 2.96 2.76
CA LEU A 66 2.41 2.96 3.70
C LEU A 66 2.97 3.06 5.11
N SER A 67 2.17 3.58 6.03
CA SER A 67 2.57 3.78 7.42
C SER A 67 2.60 2.48 8.21
N SER A 68 1.83 1.46 7.84
CA SER A 68 1.75 0.23 8.64
C SER A 68 1.49 -1.00 7.77
N SER A 69 2.37 -1.99 7.83
CA SER A 69 2.34 -3.21 7.01
C SER A 69 1.30 -4.24 7.49
N MET A 70 0.08 -3.75 7.68
CA MET A 70 -1.11 -4.48 8.09
C MET A 70 -2.28 -4.02 7.22
N CYS A 71 -3.11 -4.96 6.74
CA CYS A 71 -4.18 -4.69 5.78
C CYS A 71 -5.10 -3.54 6.20
N GLN A 72 -5.61 -3.59 7.43
CA GLN A 72 -6.63 -2.62 7.84
C GLN A 72 -6.06 -1.22 8.08
N PRO A 73 -4.96 -1.02 8.83
CA PRO A 73 -4.28 0.27 8.96
C PRO A 73 -3.83 0.87 7.63
N SER A 74 -3.25 0.08 6.72
CA SER A 74 -2.79 0.58 5.41
C SER A 74 -3.99 1.06 4.58
N ARG A 75 -5.08 0.29 4.53
CA ARG A 75 -6.30 0.68 3.82
C ARG A 75 -6.99 1.88 4.46
N ALA A 76 -7.04 1.94 5.79
CA ALA A 76 -7.55 3.10 6.51
C ALA A 76 -6.78 4.37 6.12
N GLU A 77 -5.45 4.31 6.10
CA GLU A 77 -4.59 5.43 5.68
C GLU A 77 -4.90 5.89 4.25
N LEU A 78 -4.97 4.96 3.29
CA LEU A 78 -5.27 5.27 1.89
C LEU A 78 -6.65 5.92 1.73
N TYR A 79 -7.65 5.39 2.44
CA TYR A 79 -9.03 5.83 2.31
C TYR A 79 -9.37 7.06 3.15
N SER A 80 -8.59 7.44 4.16
CA SER A 80 -8.87 8.63 4.97
C SER A 80 -7.87 9.76 4.74
N GLY A 81 -6.72 9.52 4.09
CA GLY A 81 -5.66 10.51 3.96
C GLY A 81 -4.99 10.89 5.29
N LEU A 82 -5.11 10.03 6.30
CA LEU A 82 -4.67 10.26 7.68
C LEU A 82 -3.84 9.07 8.16
N TYR A 83 -2.81 9.33 8.97
CA TYR A 83 -2.00 8.28 9.58
C TYR A 83 -2.79 7.49 10.64
N PRO A 84 -2.29 6.31 11.05
CA PRO A 84 -3.01 5.44 11.99
C PRO A 84 -3.30 6.08 13.35
N MET A 85 -2.50 7.06 13.79
CA MET A 85 -2.75 7.82 15.01
C MET A 85 -3.91 8.80 14.86
N SER A 86 -3.92 9.58 13.78
CA SER A 86 -5.01 10.50 13.44
C SER A 86 -6.31 9.77 13.14
N ASN A 87 -6.27 8.75 12.28
CA ASN A 87 -7.47 7.98 11.92
C ASN A 87 -7.90 6.98 13.00
N GLY A 88 -7.03 6.61 13.96
CA GLY A 88 -7.30 5.70 15.08
C GLY A 88 -7.13 4.19 14.77
N CYS A 89 -6.96 3.80 13.51
CA CYS A 89 -6.81 2.41 13.09
C CYS A 89 -5.35 1.94 13.16
N ALA A 90 -4.82 1.80 14.37
CA ALA A 90 -3.42 1.40 14.59
C ALA A 90 -3.16 -0.14 14.64
N TRP A 91 -4.17 -0.98 14.34
CA TRP A 91 -4.08 -2.46 14.34
C TRP A 91 -4.89 -3.12 13.21
N ASN A 92 -4.50 -4.33 12.78
CA ASN A 92 -5.12 -5.06 11.65
C ASN A 92 -6.61 -5.42 11.81
N HIS A 93 -7.13 -5.41 13.04
CA HIS A 93 -8.55 -5.60 13.35
C HIS A 93 -9.11 -4.48 14.23
N SER A 94 -8.48 -3.32 14.06
CA SER A 94 -8.83 -1.95 14.43
C SER A 94 -10.24 -1.47 14.15
N GLY A 95 -10.44 -0.18 14.33
CA GLY A 95 -11.41 0.63 13.60
C GLY A 95 -10.89 2.05 13.59
N CYS A 96 -11.26 2.85 12.59
CA CYS A 96 -11.03 4.29 12.64
C CYS A 96 -11.89 4.94 13.74
N ARG A 97 -11.58 6.19 14.09
CA ARG A 97 -12.46 7.01 14.91
C ARG A 97 -13.75 7.31 14.14
N PRO A 98 -14.94 7.31 14.79
CA PRO A 98 -16.22 7.49 14.10
C PRO A 98 -16.36 8.82 13.35
N GLU A 99 -15.62 9.85 13.74
CA GLU A 99 -15.63 11.20 13.15
C GLU A 99 -14.76 11.33 11.89
N VAL A 100 -13.96 10.32 11.56
CA VAL A 100 -13.13 10.33 10.35
C VAL A 100 -14.03 10.36 9.11
N THR A 101 -13.69 11.21 8.15
CA THR A 101 -14.32 11.23 6.82
C THR A 101 -13.47 10.41 5.87
N GLY A 102 -14.04 9.33 5.32
CA GLY A 102 -13.36 8.49 4.34
C GLY A 102 -13.61 8.92 2.89
N ILE A 103 -12.88 8.28 1.98
CA ILE A 103 -12.95 8.50 0.53
C ILE A 103 -14.39 8.39 -0.03
N PRO A 104 -15.30 7.52 0.45
CA PRO A 104 -16.66 7.47 -0.10
C PRO A 104 -17.44 8.76 0.13
N GLN A 105 -17.31 9.35 1.32
CA GLN A 105 -17.97 10.61 1.65
C GLN A 105 -17.25 11.78 0.99
N ALA A 106 -15.93 11.88 1.16
CA ALA A 106 -15.15 13.00 0.64
C ALA A 106 -15.27 13.17 -0.88
N MET A 107 -15.25 12.08 -1.64
CA MET A 107 -15.46 12.12 -3.09
C MET A 107 -16.95 12.21 -3.45
N GLY A 108 -17.83 11.61 -2.64
CA GLY A 108 -19.29 11.68 -2.82
C GLY A 108 -19.82 13.12 -2.77
N ASP A 109 -19.29 13.93 -1.84
CA ASP A 109 -19.61 15.36 -1.71
C ASP A 109 -19.21 16.17 -2.96
N LEU A 110 -18.25 15.67 -3.75
CA LEU A 110 -17.83 16.26 -5.03
C LEU A 110 -18.60 15.73 -6.23
N GLY A 111 -19.62 14.90 -5.97
CA GLY A 111 -20.48 14.30 -6.97
C GLY A 111 -19.93 13.02 -7.58
N TYR A 112 -18.99 12.31 -6.95
CA TYR A 112 -18.53 11.00 -7.44
C TYR A 112 -19.41 9.86 -6.95
N ARG A 113 -19.58 8.84 -7.78
CA ARG A 113 -20.03 7.52 -7.33
C ARG A 113 -18.82 6.73 -6.84
N VAL A 114 -18.82 6.32 -5.58
CA VAL A 114 -17.65 5.66 -4.96
C VAL A 114 -17.95 4.21 -4.64
N GLY A 115 -17.23 3.29 -5.30
CA GLY A 115 -17.48 1.86 -5.22
C GLY A 115 -16.24 1.08 -4.78
N LEU A 116 -16.46 -0.07 -4.14
CA LEU A 116 -15.40 -1.01 -3.80
C LEU A 116 -15.79 -2.42 -4.20
N ALA A 117 -14.91 -3.06 -4.99
CA ALA A 117 -14.95 -4.47 -5.35
C ALA A 117 -13.84 -5.24 -4.62
N GLY A 118 -14.15 -6.47 -4.19
CA GLY A 118 -13.17 -7.36 -3.55
C GLY A 118 -13.02 -7.11 -2.04
N LYS A 119 -11.81 -7.29 -1.51
CA LYS A 119 -11.53 -7.22 -0.06
C LYS A 119 -11.85 -5.82 0.48
N THR A 120 -12.70 -5.76 1.50
CA THR A 120 -12.99 -4.51 2.23
C THR A 120 -11.92 -4.27 3.29
N HIS A 121 -11.90 -5.12 4.32
CA HIS A 121 -11.02 -5.09 5.50
C HIS A 121 -10.80 -3.69 6.07
N ILE A 122 -11.90 -2.97 6.28
CA ILE A 122 -11.97 -1.60 6.82
C ILE A 122 -13.12 -1.47 7.81
N ARG A 123 -12.95 -0.63 8.84
CA ARG A 123 -13.94 -0.39 9.90
C ARG A 123 -13.79 1.03 10.47
N PRO A 124 -14.88 1.64 10.98
CA PRO A 124 -16.27 1.18 10.91
C PRO A 124 -16.87 1.41 9.52
N VAL A 125 -17.99 0.74 9.22
CA VAL A 125 -18.69 0.86 7.92
C VAL A 125 -19.16 2.31 7.69
N ASP A 126 -19.58 3.00 8.74
CA ASP A 126 -20.07 4.38 8.64
C ASP A 126 -18.98 5.39 8.24
N VAL A 127 -17.70 5.09 8.48
CA VAL A 127 -16.56 5.91 8.01
C VAL A 127 -16.23 5.59 6.55
N PHE A 128 -16.54 4.39 6.08
CA PHE A 128 -16.23 3.96 4.71
C PHE A 128 -17.46 3.34 4.03
N PRO A 129 -18.54 4.11 3.79
CA PRO A 129 -19.78 3.61 3.20
C PRO A 129 -19.65 3.47 1.68
N PHE A 130 -18.71 2.65 1.22
CA PHE A 130 -18.55 2.33 -0.19
C PHE A 130 -19.80 1.67 -0.77
N GLU A 131 -20.14 2.00 -2.02
CA GLU A 131 -21.04 1.16 -2.79
C GLU A 131 -20.37 -0.20 -3.01
N LYS A 132 -20.98 -1.26 -2.47
CA LYS A 132 -20.45 -2.61 -2.59
C LYS A 132 -20.62 -3.14 -4.01
N ILE A 133 -19.52 -3.48 -4.67
CA ILE A 133 -19.50 -4.06 -6.00
C ILE A 133 -19.11 -5.53 -5.89
N GLU A 134 -19.99 -6.42 -6.36
CA GLU A 134 -19.73 -7.86 -6.37
C GLU A 134 -18.72 -8.25 -7.48
N GLY A 135 -18.42 -9.54 -7.60
CA GLY A 135 -17.59 -10.07 -8.68
C GLY A 135 -16.13 -10.31 -8.31
N PHE A 136 -15.65 -9.89 -7.14
CA PHE A 136 -14.32 -10.26 -6.62
C PHE A 136 -14.46 -10.84 -5.21
N ASP A 137 -13.61 -11.80 -4.84
CA ASP A 137 -13.69 -12.41 -3.51
C ASP A 137 -13.40 -11.37 -2.42
N GLN A 138 -14.18 -11.43 -1.35
CA GLN A 138 -14.03 -10.56 -0.18
C GLN A 138 -13.21 -11.24 0.92
N ASN A 139 -12.98 -12.55 0.81
CA ASN A 139 -12.31 -13.35 1.82
C ASN A 139 -10.91 -13.78 1.34
N CYS A 140 -9.88 -13.05 1.78
CA CYS A 140 -8.48 -13.32 1.42
C CYS A 140 -7.90 -14.64 1.96
N VAL A 141 -8.63 -15.39 2.80
CA VAL A 141 -8.19 -16.70 3.31
C VAL A 141 -9.02 -17.87 2.78
N ARG A 142 -9.82 -17.64 1.73
CA ARG A 142 -10.58 -18.71 1.08
C ARG A 142 -9.63 -19.65 0.32
N ASN A 143 -9.96 -20.94 0.29
CA ASN A 143 -9.22 -21.94 -0.48
C ASN A 143 -10.20 -22.90 -1.18
N PRO A 144 -10.30 -22.91 -2.53
CA PRO A 144 -9.68 -21.94 -3.45
C PRO A 144 -10.35 -20.55 -3.36
N THR A 145 -9.65 -19.51 -3.78
CA THR A 145 -10.26 -18.19 -4.01
C THR A 145 -11.35 -18.30 -5.07
N ARG A 146 -12.42 -17.50 -4.97
CA ARG A 146 -13.48 -17.49 -5.99
C ARG A 146 -12.97 -16.85 -7.28
N ASP A 147 -13.33 -17.45 -8.40
CA ASP A 147 -13.19 -16.82 -9.71
C ASP A 147 -13.90 -15.46 -9.71
N HIS A 148 -13.30 -14.49 -10.39
CA HIS A 148 -13.87 -13.14 -10.50
C HIS A 148 -14.80 -13.00 -11.70
N ASP A 149 -15.74 -12.07 -11.59
CA ASP A 149 -16.66 -11.63 -12.63
C ASP A 149 -16.52 -10.12 -12.83
N LEU A 150 -16.23 -9.73 -14.08
CA LEU A 150 -16.01 -8.33 -14.48
C LEU A 150 -17.33 -7.59 -14.75
N GLY A 151 -18.46 -8.30 -14.85
CA GLY A 151 -19.78 -7.72 -15.14
C GLY A 151 -20.18 -6.59 -14.19
N PRO A 152 -20.10 -6.76 -12.87
CA PRO A 152 -20.44 -5.71 -11.91
C PRO A 152 -19.56 -4.46 -12.01
N ILE A 153 -18.23 -4.60 -12.15
CA ILE A 153 -17.34 -3.42 -12.30
C ILE A 153 -17.56 -2.73 -13.66
N ARG A 154 -17.86 -3.48 -14.73
CA ARG A 154 -18.24 -2.92 -16.03
C ARG A 154 -19.50 -2.07 -15.90
N ALA A 155 -20.57 -2.63 -15.32
CA ALA A 155 -21.83 -1.91 -15.11
C ALA A 155 -21.65 -0.68 -14.19
N PHE A 156 -20.73 -0.75 -13.24
CA PHE A 156 -20.39 0.40 -12.39
C PHE A 156 -19.77 1.54 -13.21
N MET A 157 -18.77 1.23 -14.05
CA MET A 157 -18.05 2.21 -14.86
C MET A 157 -18.88 2.74 -16.04
N GLU A 158 -19.75 1.94 -16.66
CA GLU A 158 -20.58 2.35 -17.81
C GLU A 158 -21.65 3.40 -17.47
N LYS A 159 -22.00 3.54 -16.19
CA LYS A 159 -23.05 4.49 -15.77
C LYS A 159 -22.68 5.91 -16.20
N LYS A 160 -23.60 6.55 -16.93
CA LYS A 160 -23.45 7.92 -17.46
C LYS A 160 -23.96 8.96 -16.47
N GLY A 161 -23.49 10.20 -16.64
CA GLY A 161 -23.99 11.37 -15.91
C GLY A 161 -23.35 11.64 -14.56
N GLN A 162 -22.35 10.86 -14.16
CA GLN A 162 -21.61 11.05 -12.92
C GLN A 162 -20.19 10.45 -13.05
N PRO A 163 -19.12 11.13 -12.59
CA PRO A 163 -17.79 10.53 -12.51
C PRO A 163 -17.75 9.44 -11.44
N PHE A 164 -16.83 8.48 -11.57
CA PHE A 164 -16.68 7.40 -10.61
C PHE A 164 -15.32 7.40 -9.92
N CYS A 165 -15.29 6.90 -8.69
CA CYS A 165 -14.10 6.47 -7.98
C CYS A 165 -14.28 4.99 -7.61
N LEU A 166 -13.60 4.09 -8.30
CA LEU A 166 -13.70 2.65 -8.12
C LEU A 166 -12.42 2.12 -7.50
N VAL A 167 -12.54 1.43 -6.37
CA VAL A 167 -11.47 0.63 -5.80
C VAL A 167 -11.72 -0.84 -6.13
N VAL A 168 -10.77 -1.50 -6.78
CA VAL A 168 -10.76 -2.96 -6.96
C VAL A 168 -9.63 -3.51 -6.09
N ALA A 169 -10.00 -4.00 -4.91
CA ALA A 169 -9.07 -4.55 -3.94
C ALA A 169 -9.03 -6.07 -4.05
N LEU A 170 -8.05 -6.57 -4.80
CA LEU A 170 -7.82 -7.99 -5.00
C LEU A 170 -7.45 -8.68 -3.67
N THR A 171 -7.66 -9.99 -3.61
CA THR A 171 -7.25 -10.82 -2.47
C THR A 171 -5.86 -11.40 -2.66
N GLU A 172 -5.35 -11.38 -3.88
CA GLU A 172 -4.11 -11.99 -4.28
C GLU A 172 -2.97 -10.96 -4.24
N PRO A 173 -1.73 -11.37 -3.91
CA PRO A 173 -1.28 -12.72 -3.52
C PRO A 173 -1.26 -12.99 -1.99
N HIS A 174 -2.35 -12.73 -1.27
CA HIS A 174 -2.44 -13.05 0.16
C HIS A 174 -2.43 -14.56 0.41
N VAL A 175 -1.92 -14.99 1.57
CA VAL A 175 -1.99 -16.41 1.96
C VAL A 175 -3.44 -16.86 2.25
N PRO A 176 -3.83 -18.12 1.99
CA PRO A 176 -3.00 -19.18 1.45
C PRO A 176 -2.77 -19.04 -0.06
N TRP A 177 -1.55 -19.31 -0.52
CA TRP A 177 -1.23 -19.24 -1.96
C TRP A 177 -1.78 -20.44 -2.70
N VAL A 178 -2.96 -20.28 -3.30
CA VAL A 178 -3.79 -21.36 -3.86
C VAL A 178 -4.15 -21.11 -5.32
N MET A 179 -3.79 -19.95 -5.86
CA MET A 179 -4.11 -19.55 -7.23
C MET A 179 -2.85 -19.53 -8.12
N GLY A 180 -3.08 -19.63 -9.44
CA GLY A 180 -2.02 -19.66 -10.44
C GLY A 180 -1.35 -21.03 -10.62
N ASP A 181 -0.36 -21.07 -11.51
CA ASP A 181 0.36 -22.30 -11.88
C ASP A 181 1.78 -22.33 -11.28
N ALA A 182 1.91 -22.91 -10.10
CA ALA A 182 3.19 -23.05 -9.39
C ALA A 182 4.21 -23.93 -10.13
N SER A 183 3.79 -24.78 -11.07
CA SER A 183 4.72 -25.61 -11.85
C SER A 183 5.63 -24.77 -12.76
N ARG A 184 5.22 -23.54 -13.08
CA ARG A 184 6.01 -22.55 -13.83
C ARG A 184 7.16 -21.95 -13.03
N TYR A 185 7.19 -22.20 -11.72
CA TYR A 185 8.14 -21.68 -10.75
C TYR A 185 8.88 -22.81 -10.03
N PRO A 186 9.63 -23.67 -10.74
CA PRO A 186 10.29 -24.82 -10.14
C PRO A 186 11.21 -24.37 -8.99
N PRO A 187 11.01 -24.83 -7.74
CA PRO A 187 11.71 -24.36 -6.54
C PRO A 187 13.24 -24.28 -6.67
N ALA A 188 13.86 -25.25 -7.35
CA ALA A 188 15.30 -25.33 -7.55
C ALA A 188 15.87 -24.23 -8.47
N LYS A 189 15.05 -23.56 -9.28
CA LYS A 189 15.49 -22.48 -10.18
C LYS A 189 15.24 -21.08 -9.61
N LEU A 190 14.54 -20.98 -8.48
CA LEU A 190 14.18 -19.71 -7.88
C LEU A 190 15.41 -19.03 -7.26
N LYS A 191 15.49 -17.72 -7.47
CA LYS A 191 16.45 -16.84 -6.79
C LYS A 191 15.74 -16.25 -5.58
N LEU A 192 16.04 -16.76 -4.38
CA LEU A 192 15.44 -16.26 -3.16
C LEU A 192 16.03 -14.89 -2.78
N PRO A 193 15.19 -13.95 -2.31
CA PRO A 193 15.64 -12.74 -1.62
C PRO A 193 16.55 -13.05 -0.43
N SER A 194 17.51 -12.17 -0.14
CA SER A 194 18.53 -12.40 0.90
C SER A 194 17.99 -12.43 2.34
N ASN A 195 16.79 -11.88 2.55
CA ASN A 195 16.08 -11.97 3.83
C ASN A 195 15.31 -13.29 4.02
N LEU A 196 15.25 -14.17 3.00
CA LEU A 196 14.60 -15.46 3.10
C LEU A 196 15.61 -16.59 3.32
N ALA A 197 15.33 -17.46 4.29
CA ALA A 197 16.16 -18.63 4.52
C ALA A 197 15.95 -19.66 3.39
N ASP A 198 17.05 -20.19 2.89
CA ASP A 198 17.04 -21.16 1.80
C ASP A 198 16.75 -22.57 2.31
N THR A 199 15.46 -22.85 2.53
CA THR A 199 14.95 -24.18 2.86
C THR A 199 14.06 -24.70 1.73
N GLU A 200 13.93 -26.03 1.62
CA GLU A 200 13.02 -26.64 0.65
C GLU A 200 11.59 -26.08 0.77
N ARG A 201 11.10 -25.96 2.02
CA ARG A 201 9.76 -25.44 2.29
C ARG A 201 9.61 -24.00 1.86
N THR A 202 10.59 -23.14 2.18
CA THR A 202 10.58 -21.74 1.73
C THR A 202 10.54 -21.62 0.23
N ARG A 203 11.29 -22.45 -0.51
CA ARG A 203 11.25 -22.44 -1.98
C ARG A 203 9.90 -22.89 -2.54
N GLN A 204 9.27 -23.90 -1.96
CA GLN A 204 7.94 -24.38 -2.37
C GLN A 204 6.86 -23.31 -2.16
N ASP A 205 6.90 -22.67 -0.99
CA ASP A 205 5.97 -21.61 -0.63
C ASP A 205 6.19 -20.35 -1.47
N PHE A 206 7.46 -19.98 -1.71
CA PHE A 206 7.80 -18.87 -2.61
C PHE A 206 7.41 -19.16 -4.06
N ALA A 207 7.52 -20.41 -4.54
CA ALA A 207 7.00 -20.80 -5.86
C ALA A 207 5.49 -20.56 -5.99
N SER A 208 4.73 -20.91 -4.96
CA SER A 208 3.28 -20.74 -4.92
C SER A 208 2.91 -19.26 -4.86
N TYR A 209 3.61 -18.47 -4.05
CA TYR A 209 3.49 -17.02 -4.00
C TYR A 209 3.71 -16.36 -5.38
N LEU A 210 4.78 -16.74 -6.09
CA LEU A 210 5.09 -16.19 -7.42
C LEU A 210 4.04 -16.57 -8.47
N ALA A 211 3.45 -17.77 -8.35
CA ALA A 211 2.35 -18.19 -9.20
C ALA A 211 1.12 -17.29 -9.01
N GLU A 212 0.85 -16.93 -7.77
CA GLU A 212 -0.27 -16.08 -7.43
C GLU A 212 -0.07 -14.63 -7.84
N ILE A 213 1.16 -14.10 -7.78
CA ILE A 213 1.50 -12.80 -8.39
C ILE A 213 1.17 -12.79 -9.89
N THR A 214 1.50 -13.86 -10.62
CA THR A 214 1.17 -13.96 -12.05
C THR A 214 -0.33 -14.10 -12.30
N TYR A 215 -1.06 -14.77 -11.42
CA TYR A 215 -2.52 -14.83 -11.48
C TYR A 215 -3.15 -13.45 -11.26
N MET A 216 -2.71 -12.74 -10.21
CA MET A 216 -3.12 -11.37 -9.88
C MET A 216 -2.84 -10.40 -11.04
N ASP A 217 -1.67 -10.50 -11.68
CA ASP A 217 -1.34 -9.70 -12.86
C ASP A 217 -2.34 -9.93 -14.01
N GLY A 218 -2.83 -11.15 -14.19
CA GLY A 218 -3.91 -11.46 -15.13
C GLY A 218 -5.19 -10.67 -14.82
N GLN A 219 -5.60 -10.62 -13.55
CA GLN A 219 -6.76 -9.85 -13.11
C GLN A 219 -6.56 -8.35 -13.36
N VAL A 220 -5.36 -7.81 -13.08
CA VAL A 220 -5.01 -6.42 -13.41
C VAL A 220 -5.23 -6.16 -14.90
N GLY A 221 -4.72 -7.03 -15.78
CA GLY A 221 -4.90 -6.91 -17.23
C GLY A 221 -6.38 -6.88 -17.64
N GLU A 222 -7.20 -7.74 -17.04
CA GLU A 222 -8.63 -7.83 -17.35
C GLU A 222 -9.44 -6.63 -16.83
N ILE A 223 -9.09 -6.09 -15.67
CA ILE A 223 -9.68 -4.85 -15.13
C ILE A 223 -9.36 -3.67 -16.06
N ILE A 224 -8.09 -3.51 -16.45
CA ILE A 224 -7.67 -2.44 -17.38
C ILE A 224 -8.37 -2.59 -18.73
N LYS A 225 -8.46 -3.81 -19.26
CA LYS A 225 -9.19 -4.09 -20.51
C LYS A 225 -10.68 -3.75 -20.38
N THR A 226 -11.27 -3.98 -19.21
CA THR A 226 -12.68 -3.61 -18.95
C THR A 226 -12.86 -2.09 -18.99
N LEU A 227 -11.95 -1.33 -18.38
CA LEU A 227 -11.96 0.15 -18.46
C LEU A 227 -11.86 0.65 -19.92
N ASP A 228 -10.99 0.03 -20.72
CA ASP A 228 -10.83 0.37 -22.13
C ASP A 228 -12.12 0.05 -22.93
N GLN A 229 -12.78 -1.07 -22.64
CA GLN A 229 -14.03 -1.49 -23.32
C GLN A 229 -15.24 -0.62 -23.00
N VAL A 230 -15.27 0.03 -21.84
CA VAL A 230 -16.33 0.99 -21.49
C VAL A 230 -16.03 2.40 -22.00
N GLU A 231 -14.98 2.55 -22.81
CA GLU A 231 -14.57 3.79 -23.48
C GLU A 231 -14.23 4.95 -22.53
N LYS A 232 -13.80 4.64 -21.29
CA LYS A 232 -13.44 5.64 -20.28
C LYS A 232 -11.95 5.77 -20.01
N LYS A 233 -11.10 5.10 -20.81
CA LYS A 233 -9.64 5.10 -20.65
C LYS A 233 -9.05 6.51 -20.58
N GLU A 234 -9.41 7.37 -21.55
CA GLU A 234 -8.80 8.70 -21.72
C GLU A 234 -9.15 9.67 -20.58
N GLU A 235 -10.29 9.46 -19.91
CA GLU A 235 -10.79 10.29 -18.82
C GLU A 235 -10.55 9.70 -17.43
N THR A 236 -9.71 8.66 -17.29
CA THR A 236 -9.52 7.94 -16.01
C THR A 236 -8.07 7.96 -15.55
N LEU A 237 -7.83 8.45 -14.33
CA LEU A 237 -6.60 8.17 -13.59
C LEU A 237 -6.67 6.76 -13.00
N VAL A 238 -5.78 5.89 -13.47
CA VAL A 238 -5.58 4.56 -12.92
C VAL A 238 -4.39 4.57 -11.97
N LEU A 239 -4.57 4.04 -10.77
CA LEU A 239 -3.52 3.77 -9.79
C LEU A 239 -3.45 2.26 -9.54
N PHE A 240 -2.30 1.63 -9.77
CA PHE A 240 -2.02 0.28 -9.29
C PHE A 240 -1.10 0.36 -8.08
N SER A 241 -1.41 -0.38 -7.02
CA SER A 241 -0.56 -0.53 -5.84
C SER A 241 -0.44 -1.97 -5.37
N SER A 242 0.73 -2.35 -4.84
CA SER A 242 0.97 -3.71 -4.32
C SER A 242 0.54 -3.91 -2.85
N GLU A 243 0.08 -2.84 -2.19
CA GLU A 243 -0.26 -2.80 -0.75
C GLU A 243 0.97 -3.11 0.13
N GLN A 244 0.81 -3.81 1.26
CA GLN A 244 1.94 -4.23 2.08
C GLN A 244 2.67 -5.44 1.50
N GLY A 245 3.87 -5.69 2.01
CA GLY A 245 4.63 -6.89 1.69
C GLY A 245 3.94 -8.20 2.04
N SER A 246 4.48 -9.29 1.49
CA SER A 246 4.01 -10.66 1.71
C SER A 246 4.09 -11.12 3.16
N GLN A 247 3.51 -12.28 3.48
CA GLN A 247 3.61 -12.85 4.82
C GLN A 247 4.97 -13.54 5.12
N PHE A 248 5.96 -13.41 4.23
CA PHE A 248 7.32 -13.89 4.51
C PHE A 248 8.00 -13.07 5.62
N PRO A 249 8.96 -13.67 6.36
CA PRO A 249 9.64 -12.97 7.45
C PRO A 249 10.40 -11.78 6.90
N GLY A 250 10.16 -10.59 7.45
CA GLY A 250 10.75 -9.37 6.90
C GLY A 250 9.76 -8.41 6.26
N CYS A 251 8.57 -8.91 5.89
CA CYS A 251 7.63 -8.20 5.05
C CYS A 251 6.45 -7.70 5.90
N LYS A 252 5.24 -8.26 5.75
CA LYS A 252 4.06 -7.95 6.58
C LYS A 252 4.36 -8.01 8.08
N TRP A 253 3.65 -7.20 8.86
CA TRP A 253 3.78 -7.10 10.33
C TRP A 253 5.07 -6.44 10.83
N THR A 254 5.90 -5.90 9.92
CA THR A 254 7.16 -5.25 10.26
C THR A 254 7.25 -3.84 9.67
N THR A 255 8.11 -3.00 10.24
CA THR A 255 8.40 -1.65 9.70
C THR A 255 9.63 -1.61 8.80
N TRP A 256 10.06 -2.77 8.32
CA TRP A 256 11.11 -2.89 7.31
C TRP A 256 10.62 -2.48 5.92
N ASP A 257 11.55 -2.19 5.02
CA ASP A 257 11.26 -1.70 3.68
C ASP A 257 10.37 -2.66 2.90
N THR A 258 10.67 -3.96 2.94
CA THR A 258 9.85 -5.01 2.31
C THR A 258 8.44 -5.13 2.88
N GLY A 259 8.14 -4.53 4.04
CA GLY A 259 6.80 -4.46 4.60
C GLY A 259 6.04 -3.18 4.22
N LEU A 260 6.74 -2.03 4.22
CA LEU A 260 6.13 -0.70 4.08
C LEU A 260 6.24 -0.09 2.68
N HIS A 261 7.17 -0.54 1.85
CA HIS A 261 7.32 -0.06 0.48
C HIS A 261 6.35 -0.81 -0.43
N THR A 262 5.53 -0.05 -1.12
CA THR A 262 4.56 -0.55 -2.09
C THR A 262 4.94 -0.15 -3.51
N ALA A 263 4.65 -1.00 -4.49
CA ALA A 263 4.65 -0.58 -5.87
C ALA A 263 3.57 0.49 -6.07
N LEU A 264 3.84 1.48 -6.92
CA LEU A 264 2.82 2.44 -7.34
C LEU A 264 3.06 2.84 -8.79
N VAL A 265 2.04 2.58 -9.62
CA VAL A 265 2.02 2.97 -11.04
C VAL A 265 0.77 3.81 -11.28
N ALA A 266 0.95 5.00 -11.85
CA ALA A 266 -0.13 5.89 -12.23
C ALA A 266 -0.24 6.03 -13.75
N ARG A 267 -1.40 5.76 -14.33
CA ARG A 267 -1.68 6.00 -15.75
C ARG A 267 -2.85 6.96 -15.88
N TRP A 268 -2.59 8.13 -16.44
CA TRP A 268 -3.59 9.13 -16.79
C TRP A 268 -3.26 9.68 -18.19
N PRO A 269 -3.92 9.17 -19.24
CA PRO A 269 -3.62 9.57 -20.62
C PRO A 269 -3.66 11.09 -20.82
N GLY A 270 -2.69 11.62 -21.54
CA GLY A 270 -2.55 13.07 -21.75
C GLY A 270 -2.02 13.87 -20.55
N VAL A 271 -1.94 13.28 -19.35
CA VAL A 271 -1.52 13.98 -18.12
C VAL A 271 -0.23 13.43 -17.53
N THR A 272 -0.16 12.13 -17.23
CA THR A 272 1.06 11.52 -16.67
C THR A 272 2.13 11.31 -17.72
N ALA A 273 3.40 11.48 -17.34
CA ALA A 273 4.53 11.21 -18.21
C ALA A 273 4.64 9.71 -18.55
N VAL A 274 4.39 9.37 -19.82
CA VAL A 274 4.32 7.99 -20.33
C VAL A 274 5.67 7.28 -20.26
N GLY A 275 5.68 6.09 -19.66
CA GLY A 275 6.85 5.22 -19.57
C GLY A 275 8.00 5.79 -18.72
N LYS A 276 7.69 6.77 -17.85
CA LYS A 276 8.68 7.42 -16.99
C LYS A 276 8.65 6.88 -15.57
N ARG A 277 9.71 7.20 -14.83
CA ARG A 277 9.83 6.91 -13.40
C ARG A 277 10.07 8.20 -12.64
N THR A 278 9.63 8.25 -11.38
CA THR A 278 9.87 9.36 -10.47
C THR A 278 10.39 8.88 -9.12
N ASP A 279 11.27 9.67 -8.50
CA ASP A 279 11.73 9.49 -7.12
C ASP A 279 10.94 10.38 -6.14
N ALA A 280 9.88 11.05 -6.58
CA ALA A 280 8.96 11.74 -5.70
C ALA A 280 8.45 10.78 -4.63
N LEU A 281 8.75 11.11 -3.38
CA LEU A 281 8.41 10.30 -2.23
C LEU A 281 6.94 10.52 -1.89
N VAL A 282 6.15 9.45 -1.93
CA VAL A 282 4.71 9.47 -1.62
C VAL A 282 4.35 8.43 -0.57
N GLN A 283 3.28 8.69 0.17
CA GLN A 283 2.70 7.78 1.14
C GLN A 283 1.20 7.58 0.88
N TYR A 284 0.62 6.51 1.41
CA TYR A 284 -0.82 6.24 1.26
C TYR A 284 -1.72 7.38 1.75
N ALA A 285 -1.30 8.11 2.80
CA ALA A 285 -2.02 9.28 3.26
C ALA A 285 -2.15 10.38 2.18
N ASP A 286 -1.28 10.39 1.17
CA ASP A 286 -1.28 11.36 0.08
C ASP A 286 -2.30 11.04 -1.03
N ILE A 287 -2.90 9.83 -1.03
CA ILE A 287 -3.82 9.40 -2.09
C ILE A 287 -5.10 10.24 -2.07
N LEU A 288 -5.85 10.21 -0.96
CA LEU A 288 -7.09 10.98 -0.84
C LEU A 288 -6.93 12.48 -1.17
N PRO A 289 -5.98 13.24 -0.57
CA PRO A 289 -5.80 14.65 -0.91
C PRO A 289 -5.46 14.86 -2.39
N THR A 290 -4.75 13.92 -3.04
CA THR A 290 -4.47 13.98 -4.48
C THR A 290 -5.73 13.83 -5.32
N LEU A 291 -6.61 12.88 -4.98
CA LEU A 291 -7.87 12.68 -5.70
C LEU A 291 -8.78 13.90 -5.55
N LEU A 292 -8.83 14.49 -4.36
CA LEU A 292 -9.63 15.68 -4.08
C LEU A 292 -9.12 16.89 -4.87
N ASP A 293 -7.81 17.13 -4.87
CA ASP A 293 -7.17 18.21 -5.65
C ASP A 293 -7.43 18.04 -7.16
N ILE A 294 -7.37 16.82 -7.67
CA ILE A 294 -7.72 16.53 -9.07
C ILE A 294 -9.21 16.76 -9.35
N ALA A 295 -10.08 16.51 -8.37
CA ALA A 295 -11.52 16.73 -8.46
C ALA A 295 -11.96 18.20 -8.21
N ASP A 296 -10.99 19.12 -8.22
CA ASP A 296 -11.12 20.56 -7.96
C ASP A 296 -11.65 20.90 -6.56
N SER A 297 -11.24 20.12 -5.56
CA SER A 297 -11.51 20.37 -4.15
C SER A 297 -10.26 20.21 -3.31
N GLY A 298 -9.86 21.27 -2.60
CA GLY A 298 -8.91 21.13 -1.52
C GLY A 298 -9.64 20.78 -0.22
N GLN A 299 -9.46 19.57 0.31
CA GLN A 299 -9.84 19.28 1.70
C GLN A 299 -8.70 19.66 2.64
N LYS A 300 -9.06 20.34 3.73
CA LYS A 300 -8.13 20.74 4.79
C LYS A 300 -8.13 19.68 5.89
N ASN A 301 -7.06 19.63 6.69
CA ASN A 301 -6.90 18.75 7.86
C ASN A 301 -6.73 17.26 7.51
N LEU A 302 -5.91 16.97 6.51
CA LEU A 302 -5.39 15.63 6.22
C LEU A 302 -3.91 15.60 6.60
N ASP A 303 -3.37 14.41 6.92
CA ASP A 303 -1.95 14.26 7.27
C ASP A 303 -1.08 14.13 6.01
N GLY A 304 -1.68 13.63 4.92
CA GLY A 304 -1.09 13.64 3.60
C GLY A 304 -1.32 14.93 2.83
N SER A 305 -0.69 15.03 1.67
CA SER A 305 -0.80 16.18 0.77
C SER A 305 -0.94 15.74 -0.68
N SER A 306 -1.45 16.61 -1.56
CA SER A 306 -1.61 16.25 -2.98
C SER A 306 -0.25 16.14 -3.68
N PHE A 307 -0.02 15.04 -4.40
CA PHE A 307 1.09 14.88 -5.35
C PHE A 307 0.62 15.04 -6.81
N ALA A 308 -0.54 15.66 -7.05
CA ALA A 308 -1.04 15.88 -8.40
C ALA A 308 -0.09 16.74 -9.25
N GLY A 309 0.73 17.59 -8.63
CA GLY A 309 1.83 18.30 -9.29
C GLY A 309 2.84 17.35 -9.95
N VAL A 310 3.19 16.26 -9.27
CA VAL A 310 4.07 15.20 -9.79
C VAL A 310 3.38 14.44 -10.93
N LEU A 311 2.11 14.08 -10.76
CA LEU A 311 1.33 13.40 -11.81
C LEU A 311 1.26 14.24 -13.10
N ARG A 312 1.10 15.57 -12.97
CA ARG A 312 1.03 16.52 -14.09
C ARG A 312 2.40 16.95 -14.62
N GLY A 313 3.50 16.42 -14.07
CA GLY A 313 4.87 16.78 -14.44
C GLY A 313 5.26 18.24 -14.11
N LYS A 314 4.52 18.88 -13.20
CA LYS A 314 4.79 20.25 -12.72
C LYS A 314 5.78 20.28 -11.55
N GLU A 315 5.88 19.17 -10.81
CA GLU A 315 6.76 19.02 -9.65
C GLU A 315 7.61 17.74 -9.78
N MET A 316 8.84 17.81 -9.29
CA MET A 316 9.77 16.67 -9.28
C MET A 316 9.82 15.94 -7.94
N GLU A 317 9.43 16.63 -6.86
CA GLU A 317 9.46 16.15 -5.48
C GLU A 317 8.09 16.37 -4.84
N HIS A 318 7.81 15.64 -3.76
CA HIS A 318 6.55 15.77 -3.02
C HIS A 318 6.80 15.86 -1.51
N ARG A 319 7.43 14.84 -0.91
CA ARG A 319 7.75 14.81 0.52
C ARG A 319 9.23 14.61 0.76
N LYS A 320 9.71 15.11 1.91
CA LYS A 320 11.07 14.85 2.40
C LYS A 320 11.17 13.49 3.11
N TYR A 321 10.13 13.11 3.85
CA TYR A 321 10.11 11.92 4.68
C TYR A 321 8.80 11.16 4.56
N VAL A 322 8.89 9.85 4.77
CA VAL A 322 7.76 8.94 5.05
C VAL A 322 7.95 8.33 6.42
N TYR A 323 6.84 8.02 7.06
CA TYR A 323 6.80 7.52 8.43
C TYR A 323 6.11 6.17 8.47
N GLY A 324 6.48 5.34 9.44
CA GLY A 324 5.78 4.09 9.67
C GLY A 324 5.72 3.71 11.14
N MET A 325 4.74 2.88 11.46
CA MET A 325 4.46 2.36 12.78
C MET A 325 3.89 0.95 12.73
N HIS A 326 4.22 0.18 13.77
CA HIS A 326 3.62 -1.12 14.04
C HIS A 326 3.34 -1.25 15.53
N ASN A 327 2.21 -1.86 15.85
CA ASN A 327 1.85 -2.32 17.17
C ASN A 327 1.53 -3.81 17.06
N ASN A 328 2.07 -4.63 17.94
CA ASN A 328 2.11 -6.07 17.75
C ASN A 328 0.95 -6.80 18.43
N PHE A 329 0.39 -6.25 19.52
CA PHE A 329 -0.78 -6.85 20.15
C PHE A 329 -2.02 -6.72 19.24
N PRO A 330 -2.89 -7.72 19.06
CA PRO A 330 -2.92 -9.05 19.68
C PRO A 330 -2.26 -10.14 18.82
N GLU A 331 -1.49 -9.75 17.79
CA GLU A 331 -0.83 -10.69 16.89
C GLU A 331 0.44 -11.29 17.52
N GLY A 332 0.98 -10.63 18.55
CA GLY A 332 1.88 -11.19 19.54
C GLY A 332 1.91 -10.36 20.81
N PRO A 333 2.92 -10.56 21.68
CA PRO A 333 3.19 -9.67 22.80
C PRO A 333 3.48 -8.23 22.31
N PRO A 334 3.21 -7.19 23.12
CA PRO A 334 3.54 -5.81 22.78
C PRO A 334 4.98 -5.64 22.26
N TYR A 335 5.10 -5.08 21.06
CA TYR A 335 6.37 -4.78 20.42
C TYR A 335 6.20 -3.58 19.45
N PRO A 336 5.98 -2.37 20.00
CA PRO A 336 5.77 -1.20 19.16
C PRO A 336 7.06 -0.76 18.47
N THR A 337 6.95 -0.46 17.17
CA THR A 337 8.07 0.06 16.37
C THR A 337 7.65 1.32 15.63
N ARG A 338 8.61 2.22 15.39
CA ARG A 338 8.43 3.46 14.62
C ARG A 338 9.58 3.63 13.64
N THR A 339 9.30 4.17 12.46
CA THR A 339 10.29 4.35 11.41
C THR A 339 10.12 5.65 10.66
N ILE A 340 11.23 6.17 10.14
CA ILE A 340 11.31 7.28 9.21
C ILE A 340 12.23 6.90 8.05
N SER A 341 11.87 7.32 6.83
CA SER A 341 12.73 7.18 5.65
C SER A 341 12.67 8.41 4.75
N ASP A 342 13.80 8.75 4.10
CA ASP A 342 13.87 9.72 3.01
C ASP A 342 13.83 9.05 1.61
N GLY A 343 13.48 7.76 1.58
CA GLY A 343 13.48 6.92 0.38
C GLY A 343 14.85 6.37 -0.03
N ALA A 344 15.95 6.79 0.61
CA ALA A 344 17.28 6.20 0.42
C ALA A 344 17.82 5.58 1.72
N HIS A 345 17.52 6.18 2.86
CA HIS A 345 17.88 5.70 4.18
C HIS A 345 16.62 5.44 5.00
N ARG A 346 16.69 4.49 5.93
CA ARG A 346 15.64 4.20 6.91
C ARG A 346 16.22 4.12 8.31
N LEU A 347 15.54 4.74 9.27
CA LEU A 347 15.78 4.53 10.69
C LEU A 347 14.59 3.79 11.29
N ILE A 348 14.85 2.80 12.13
CA ILE A 348 13.83 2.04 12.86
C ILE A 348 14.13 2.14 14.36
N LEU A 349 13.13 2.53 15.14
CA LEU A 349 13.13 2.48 16.59
C LEU A 349 12.26 1.31 17.06
N ASN A 350 12.88 0.35 17.74
CA ASN A 350 12.16 -0.70 18.47
C ASN A 350 12.00 -0.21 19.91
N LEU A 351 10.78 0.10 20.34
CA LEU A 351 10.53 0.80 21.59
C LEU A 351 10.63 -0.11 22.83
N THR A 352 10.61 -1.43 22.62
CA THR A 352 10.80 -2.48 23.65
C THR A 352 11.88 -3.49 23.22
N PRO A 353 13.14 -3.06 23.03
CA PRO A 353 14.18 -3.88 22.38
C PRO A 353 14.64 -5.09 23.20
N ASP A 354 14.38 -5.10 24.51
CA ASP A 354 14.70 -6.22 25.40
C ASP A 354 13.72 -7.41 25.23
N GLU A 355 12.54 -7.15 24.65
CA GLU A 355 11.54 -8.16 24.36
C GLU A 355 11.89 -9.02 23.13
N ILE A 356 11.21 -10.16 22.99
CA ILE A 356 11.27 -10.98 21.79
C ILE A 356 10.11 -10.59 20.89
N TYR A 357 10.39 -10.30 19.62
CA TYR A 357 9.34 -10.16 18.63
C TYR A 357 8.78 -11.53 18.25
N ILE A 358 7.47 -11.70 18.45
CA ILE A 358 6.70 -12.89 18.08
C ILE A 358 5.48 -12.42 17.31
N GLU A 359 5.19 -13.06 16.17
CA GLU A 359 4.02 -12.77 15.35
C GLU A 359 3.33 -14.09 15.03
N LYS A 360 2.07 -14.24 15.48
CA LYS A 360 1.36 -15.52 15.46
C LYS A 360 0.98 -15.98 14.06
N HIS A 361 0.78 -15.10 13.09
CA HIS A 361 0.46 -15.50 11.72
C HIS A 361 1.65 -16.18 11.07
N LEU A 362 2.88 -15.73 11.32
CA LEU A 362 4.10 -16.36 10.84
C LEU A 362 4.52 -17.55 11.71
N MET A 363 4.55 -17.36 13.03
CA MET A 363 5.24 -18.26 13.96
C MET A 363 4.31 -19.19 14.74
N GLY A 364 3.00 -18.92 14.69
CA GLY A 364 2.00 -19.58 15.51
C GLY A 364 1.38 -20.83 14.88
N LEU A 365 0.49 -21.43 15.66
CA LEU A 365 -0.29 -22.61 15.31
C LEU A 365 -1.78 -22.23 15.27
N LYS A 366 -2.53 -22.89 14.39
CA LYS A 366 -3.99 -22.94 14.44
C LYS A 366 -4.43 -23.81 15.62
N GLY A 367 -5.70 -23.69 16.02
CA GLY A 367 -6.27 -24.42 17.17
C GLY A 367 -6.22 -25.95 17.08
N ASN A 368 -5.88 -26.50 15.91
CA ASN A 368 -5.67 -27.93 15.66
C ASN A 368 -4.18 -28.32 15.53
N ALA A 369 -3.26 -27.54 16.12
CA ALA A 369 -1.81 -27.74 16.07
C ALA A 369 -1.19 -27.73 14.65
N VAL A 370 -1.90 -27.19 13.67
CA VAL A 370 -1.38 -26.97 12.32
C VAL A 370 -0.65 -25.62 12.28
N LEU A 371 0.58 -25.59 11.75
CA LEU A 371 1.32 -24.33 11.58
C LEU A 371 0.54 -23.35 10.71
N ASN A 372 0.51 -22.07 11.12
CA ASN A 372 -0.05 -21.02 10.28
C ASN A 372 0.80 -20.86 9.01
N ASN A 373 2.12 -20.78 9.17
CA ASN A 373 3.08 -20.77 8.08
C ASN A 373 4.21 -21.80 8.31
N PRO A 374 4.28 -22.86 7.50
CA PRO A 374 5.19 -23.99 7.74
C PRO A 374 6.66 -23.69 7.45
N TYR A 375 6.98 -22.70 6.61
CA TYR A 375 8.37 -22.34 6.31
C TYR A 375 9.11 -21.81 7.56
N TRP A 376 8.48 -21.05 8.45
CA TRP A 376 9.16 -20.54 9.66
C TRP A 376 9.72 -21.67 10.54
N ALA A 377 8.95 -22.74 10.74
CA ALA A 377 9.41 -23.89 11.52
C ALA A 377 10.65 -24.55 10.94
N THR A 378 10.80 -24.56 9.60
CA THR A 378 12.02 -25.06 8.95
C THR A 378 13.22 -24.14 9.16
N TRP A 379 13.01 -22.81 9.25
CA TRP A 379 14.09 -21.87 9.58
C TRP A 379 14.60 -22.13 11.00
N VAL A 380 13.69 -22.28 11.96
CA VAL A 380 14.06 -22.59 13.34
C VAL A 380 14.77 -23.94 13.43
N ARG A 381 14.23 -24.97 12.77
CA ARG A 381 14.84 -26.31 12.71
C ARG A 381 16.27 -26.24 12.16
N ASP A 382 16.48 -25.61 11.02
CA ASP A 382 17.78 -25.61 10.31
C ASP A 382 18.77 -24.59 10.91
N SER A 383 18.33 -23.71 11.82
CA SER A 383 19.20 -22.73 12.47
C SER A 383 20.25 -23.33 13.42
N TRP A 384 20.10 -24.61 13.81
CA TRP A 384 21.01 -25.25 14.77
C TRP A 384 22.41 -25.50 14.20
N ASP A 385 22.53 -25.79 12.90
CA ASP A 385 23.78 -26.08 12.19
C ASP A 385 24.02 -25.16 10.98
N ASN A 386 23.07 -24.30 10.60
CA ASN A 386 23.23 -23.30 9.55
C ASN A 386 23.35 -21.85 10.11
N PRO A 387 24.56 -21.26 10.15
CA PRO A 387 24.76 -19.93 10.74
C PRO A 387 24.07 -18.79 9.97
N VAL A 388 23.83 -18.96 8.66
CA VAL A 388 23.10 -17.97 7.84
C VAL A 388 21.63 -17.94 8.25
N ILE A 389 21.00 -19.11 8.39
CA ILE A 389 19.60 -19.22 8.83
C ILE A 389 19.46 -18.75 10.28
N TYR A 390 20.40 -19.09 11.16
CA TYR A 390 20.41 -18.57 12.52
C TYR A 390 20.46 -17.03 12.56
N LYS A 391 21.28 -16.39 11.71
CA LYS A 391 21.32 -14.92 11.61
C LYS A 391 19.95 -14.35 11.21
N LEU A 392 19.22 -14.98 10.28
CA LEU A 392 17.89 -14.55 9.85
C LEU A 392 16.85 -14.70 10.98
N VAL A 393 16.80 -15.86 11.64
CA VAL A 393 15.91 -16.11 12.79
C VAL A 393 16.19 -15.12 13.92
N LYS A 394 17.48 -14.95 14.27
CA LYS A 394 17.90 -14.02 15.32
C LYS A 394 17.52 -12.57 14.98
N ARG A 395 17.80 -12.12 13.76
CA ARG A 395 17.44 -10.77 13.29
C ARG A 395 15.94 -10.52 13.37
N TYR A 396 15.12 -11.52 13.03
CA TYR A 396 13.67 -11.40 13.08
C TYR A 396 13.15 -11.21 14.51
N GLN A 397 13.65 -12.01 15.44
CA GLN A 397 13.14 -12.10 16.82
C GLN A 397 13.81 -11.12 17.80
N ARG A 398 15.08 -10.77 17.59
CA ARG A 398 15.88 -9.92 18.48
C ARG A 398 16.39 -8.71 17.70
N ARG A 399 15.73 -7.57 17.89
CA ARG A 399 16.00 -6.33 17.15
C ARG A 399 16.61 -5.29 18.09
N PRO A 400 17.68 -4.59 17.68
CA PRO A 400 18.30 -3.55 18.51
C PRO A 400 17.34 -2.37 18.71
N ALA A 401 17.57 -1.57 19.76
CA ALA A 401 16.75 -0.37 20.04
C ALA A 401 16.64 0.60 18.84
N LEU A 402 17.72 0.71 18.07
CA LEU A 402 17.82 1.54 16.89
C LEU A 402 18.57 0.77 15.81
N SER A 403 17.99 0.73 14.61
CA SER A 403 18.66 0.29 13.38
C SER A 403 18.66 1.40 12.34
N PHE A 404 19.67 1.42 11.48
CA PHE A 404 19.78 2.37 10.38
C PHE A 404 20.25 1.69 9.10
N TYR A 405 19.54 1.87 8.00
CA TYR A 405 19.77 1.17 6.73
C TYR A 405 19.91 2.15 5.57
N HIS A 406 20.67 1.77 4.54
CA HIS A 406 20.66 2.43 3.23
C HIS A 406 19.81 1.57 2.27
N THR A 407 18.49 1.74 2.33
CA THR A 407 17.50 0.88 1.65
C THR A 407 17.63 0.91 0.13
N ALA A 408 18.14 2.01 -0.45
CA ALA A 408 18.33 2.10 -1.90
C ALA A 408 19.41 1.14 -2.45
N GLU A 409 20.42 0.78 -1.65
CA GLU A 409 21.44 -0.23 -2.04
C GLU A 409 21.21 -1.60 -1.37
N ASP A 410 20.50 -1.61 -0.24
CA ASP A 410 20.19 -2.80 0.54
C ASP A 410 18.66 -2.91 0.74
N PRO A 411 17.90 -3.31 -0.29
CA PRO A 411 16.43 -3.30 -0.27
C PRO A 411 15.82 -4.33 0.68
N TYR A 412 16.64 -5.25 1.20
CA TYR A 412 16.27 -6.24 2.22
C TYR A 412 16.81 -5.88 3.61
N GLU A 413 17.48 -4.72 3.71
CA GLU A 413 18.01 -4.12 4.93
C GLU A 413 19.00 -5.01 5.68
N MET A 414 19.71 -5.90 5.00
CA MET A 414 20.54 -6.93 5.64
C MET A 414 21.74 -6.41 6.43
N ASN A 415 22.15 -5.16 6.20
CA ASN A 415 23.32 -4.51 6.80
C ASN A 415 22.91 -3.31 7.65
N ASP A 416 22.87 -3.49 8.98
CA ASP A 416 22.62 -2.39 9.93
C ASP A 416 23.85 -1.48 10.06
N LEU A 417 23.67 -0.21 9.74
CA LEU A 417 24.69 0.83 9.70
C LEU A 417 24.65 1.73 10.94
N ALA A 418 23.85 1.41 11.96
CA ALA A 418 23.67 2.23 13.16
C ALA A 418 24.98 2.51 13.93
N THR A 419 25.97 1.62 13.85
CA THR A 419 27.27 1.76 14.53
C THR A 419 28.32 2.51 13.69
N GLU A 420 28.04 2.77 12.42
CA GLU A 420 29.00 3.39 11.50
C GLU A 420 29.15 4.90 11.77
N LYS A 421 30.38 5.33 12.06
CA LYS A 421 30.66 6.72 12.46
C LYS A 421 30.19 7.76 11.43
N LYS A 422 30.25 7.43 10.13
CA LYS A 422 29.86 8.33 9.04
C LYS A 422 28.37 8.70 9.04
N TYR A 423 27.49 7.85 9.61
CA TYR A 423 26.04 8.09 9.61
C TYR A 423 25.52 8.76 10.90
N LYS A 424 26.39 9.04 11.89
CA LYS A 424 25.97 9.61 13.19
C LYS A 424 25.13 10.88 13.06
N THR A 425 25.48 11.77 12.14
CA THR A 425 24.73 13.03 11.93
C THR A 425 23.34 12.76 11.36
N LYS A 426 23.25 11.91 10.33
CA LYS A 426 21.99 11.54 9.67
C LYS A 426 21.06 10.77 10.62
N ILE A 427 21.60 9.85 11.41
CA ILE A 427 20.85 9.13 12.45
C ILE A 427 20.25 10.11 13.48
N ARG A 428 21.03 11.12 13.91
CA ARG A 428 20.53 12.13 14.85
C ARG A 428 19.43 13.00 14.23
N GLU A 429 19.57 13.38 12.96
CA GLU A 429 18.53 14.09 12.21
C GLU A 429 17.24 13.25 12.15
N PHE A 430 17.34 12.01 11.69
CA PHE A 430 16.19 11.10 11.54
C PHE A 430 15.50 10.83 12.87
N LYS A 431 16.29 10.57 13.93
CA LYS A 431 15.72 10.33 15.25
C LYS A 431 14.96 11.55 15.76
N LYS A 432 15.52 12.76 15.63
CA LYS A 432 14.87 14.00 16.07
C LYS A 432 13.58 14.25 15.27
N GLU A 433 13.62 14.05 13.95
CA GLU A 433 12.47 14.20 13.08
C GLU A 433 11.35 13.20 13.43
N LEU A 434 11.70 11.93 13.64
CA LEU A 434 10.75 10.90 14.02
C LEU A 434 10.11 11.20 15.38
N GLU A 435 10.89 11.64 16.37
CA GLU A 435 10.37 12.05 17.68
C GLU A 435 9.44 13.27 17.59
N MET A 436 9.72 14.20 16.67
CA MET A 436 8.86 15.35 16.40
C MET A 436 7.54 14.92 15.76
N TRP A 437 7.59 14.08 14.71
CA TRP A 437 6.40 13.52 14.08
C TRP A 437 5.55 12.74 15.09
N MET A 438 6.15 11.85 15.89
CA MET A 438 5.42 11.12 16.95
C MET A 438 4.69 12.08 17.91
N LYS A 439 5.31 13.20 18.27
CA LYS A 439 4.66 14.20 19.13
C LYS A 439 3.51 14.92 18.43
N GLU A 440 3.66 15.26 17.15
CA GLU A 440 2.62 15.91 16.34
C GLU A 440 1.39 15.01 16.17
N GLU A 441 1.62 13.70 15.98
CA GLU A 441 0.57 12.67 15.87
C GLU A 441 -0.06 12.29 17.21
N GLY A 442 0.42 12.83 18.34
CA GLY A 442 -0.03 12.44 19.67
C GLY A 442 0.32 10.98 20.03
N ASP A 443 1.35 10.40 19.41
CA ASP A 443 1.78 9.02 19.63
C ASP A 443 2.42 8.85 21.02
N PRO A 444 1.82 8.06 21.92
CA PRO A 444 2.34 7.85 23.27
C PRO A 444 3.48 6.81 23.31
N GLY A 445 3.91 6.28 22.17
CA GLY A 445 4.93 5.26 22.06
C GLY A 445 4.47 3.92 22.64
N VAL A 446 5.19 3.40 23.63
CA VAL A 446 4.95 2.06 24.20
C VAL A 446 3.54 1.88 24.75
N SER A 447 2.95 2.94 25.33
CA SER A 447 1.61 2.87 25.94
C SER A 447 0.49 2.62 24.93
N LEU A 448 0.75 2.82 23.64
CA LEU A 448 -0.21 2.52 22.59
C LEU A 448 -0.42 1.01 22.46
N ASP A 449 0.64 0.21 22.48
CA ASP A 449 0.58 -1.23 22.18
C ASP A 449 0.16 -2.06 23.40
N THR A 450 -1.07 -1.86 23.85
CA THR A 450 -1.63 -2.56 25.01
C THR A 450 -2.99 -3.16 24.71
N GLN A 451 -3.36 -4.20 25.46
CA GLN A 451 -4.70 -4.78 25.36
C GLN A 451 -5.81 -3.75 25.58
N ARG A 452 -5.62 -2.83 26.54
CA ARG A 452 -6.60 -1.79 26.85
C ARG A 452 -6.81 -0.84 25.68
N ALA A 453 -5.73 -0.35 25.07
CA ALA A 453 -5.79 0.55 23.92
C ALA A 453 -6.40 -0.14 22.69
N HIS A 454 -5.96 -1.36 22.38
CA HIS A 454 -6.53 -2.15 21.29
C HIS A 454 -8.03 -2.42 21.46
N LEU A 455 -8.47 -2.83 22.67
CA LEU A 455 -9.91 -3.05 22.93
C LEU A 455 -10.71 -1.75 22.84
N GLY A 456 -10.15 -0.63 23.31
CA GLY A 456 -10.75 0.70 23.16
C GLY A 456 -10.97 1.04 21.68
N ALA A 457 -9.92 0.95 20.86
CA ALA A 457 -9.99 1.22 19.43
C ALA A 457 -11.00 0.32 18.70
N ARG A 458 -11.08 -0.98 19.06
CA ARG A 458 -12.08 -1.90 18.49
C ARG A 458 -13.52 -1.53 18.81
N GLN A 459 -13.75 -0.80 19.89
CA GLN A 459 -15.07 -0.36 20.35
C GLN A 459 -15.37 1.09 19.93
N GLY A 460 -14.46 1.77 19.21
CA GLY A 460 -14.56 3.19 18.90
C GLY A 460 -14.22 4.12 20.09
N ASN A 461 -13.81 3.56 21.23
CA ASN A 461 -13.41 4.28 22.45
C ASN A 461 -11.88 4.43 22.48
N HIS A 462 -11.34 5.16 21.52
CA HIS A 462 -9.89 5.37 21.37
C HIS A 462 -9.31 6.07 22.61
N LEU A 463 -8.23 5.50 23.18
CA LEU A 463 -7.58 6.03 24.40
C LEU A 463 -6.67 7.22 24.14
N PHE A 464 -6.07 7.25 22.95
CA PHE A 464 -5.15 8.26 22.46
C PHE A 464 -5.72 8.85 21.20
#